data_AF-A0A2N8ZI28-F1
#
_entry.id   AF-A0A2N8ZI28-F1
#
_cell.length_a   1.000
_cell.length_b   1.000
_cell.length_c   1.000
_cell.angle_alpha   90.00
_cell.angle_beta   90.00
_cell.angle_gamma   90.00
#
_symmetry.space_group_name_H-M   'P 1'
#
loop_
_entity.id
_entity.type
_entity.pdbx_description
1 polymer ?
#
loop_
_entity_poly.entity_id
_entity_poly.type
_entity_poly.pdbx_seq_one_letter_code
_entity_poly.pdbx_strand_id
1 'polypeptide(L)'
;MANKEKRAKRAKLKAKNQRVVKHKSKDIRYNPEEVTVTDEGIRFLKLAFKEDLEERLDKRLQSQTFDELSVGGSRIRFDMALAIDGYPFELPEGVIEEDYEPLLTTEIYMSGMFDDVIDEVFKSALASNAN
;
A
#
# COMPACT_ATOMS: atom_id res chain seq x y z
N MET A 1 -62.03 -25.49 -2.52
CA MET A 1 -61.39 -24.72 -3.62
C MET A 1 -60.34 -23.75 -3.08
N ALA A 2 -59.20 -24.21 -2.55
CA ALA A 2 -58.30 -23.34 -1.75
C ALA A 2 -56.79 -23.47 -2.06
N ASN A 3 -56.40 -24.15 -3.14
CA ASN A 3 -54.98 -24.48 -3.38
C ASN A 3 -54.37 -23.96 -4.70
N LYS A 4 -55.15 -23.25 -5.54
CA LYS A 4 -54.62 -22.61 -6.77
C LYS A 4 -54.15 -21.17 -6.56
N GLU A 5 -54.76 -20.41 -5.64
CA GLU A 5 -54.40 -18.99 -5.43
C GLU A 5 -53.08 -18.77 -4.69
N LYS A 6 -52.70 -19.67 -3.76
CA LYS A 6 -51.44 -19.54 -3.01
C LYS A 6 -50.20 -19.79 -3.88
N ARG A 7 -50.31 -20.58 -4.95
CA ARG A 7 -49.21 -20.84 -5.91
C ARG A 7 -48.94 -19.64 -6.83
N ALA A 8 -49.98 -18.92 -7.24
CA ALA A 8 -49.85 -17.75 -8.12
C ALA A 8 -49.18 -16.55 -7.44
N LYS A 9 -49.38 -16.36 -6.11
CA LYS A 9 -48.73 -15.28 -5.35
C LYS A 9 -47.22 -15.51 -5.14
N ARG A 10 -46.77 -16.77 -4.98
CA ARG A 10 -45.33 -17.09 -4.85
C ARG A 10 -44.53 -16.92 -6.16
N ALA A 11 -45.15 -17.12 -7.32
CA ALA A 11 -44.50 -16.92 -8.61
C ALA A 11 -44.22 -15.44 -8.94
N LYS A 12 -45.15 -14.54 -8.55
CA LYS A 12 -45.01 -13.10 -8.80
C LYS A 12 -43.96 -12.41 -7.91
N LEU A 13 -43.66 -12.94 -6.72
CA LEU A 13 -42.60 -12.39 -5.86
C LEU A 13 -41.19 -12.70 -6.38
N LYS A 14 -40.97 -13.87 -7.00
CA LYS A 14 -39.67 -14.23 -7.60
C LYS A 14 -39.36 -13.43 -8.87
N ALA A 15 -40.37 -13.04 -9.66
CA ALA A 15 -40.18 -12.23 -10.87
C ALA A 15 -39.84 -10.75 -10.56
N LYS A 16 -40.26 -10.22 -9.41
CA LYS A 16 -39.90 -8.84 -8.99
C LYS A 16 -38.47 -8.78 -8.45
N ASN A 17 -38.03 -9.77 -7.68
CA ASN A 17 -36.65 -9.82 -7.18
C ASN A 17 -35.61 -10.18 -8.26
N GLN A 18 -36.00 -10.79 -9.38
CA GLN A 18 -35.08 -10.99 -10.51
C GLN A 18 -34.87 -9.75 -11.40
N ARG A 19 -35.72 -8.72 -11.29
CA ARG A 19 -35.54 -7.45 -12.04
C ARG A 19 -34.67 -6.43 -11.31
N VAL A 20 -34.47 -6.57 -9.99
CA VAL A 20 -33.65 -5.62 -9.20
C VAL A 20 -32.17 -6.00 -9.19
N VAL A 21 -31.80 -7.22 -9.63
CA VAL A 21 -30.41 -7.73 -9.58
C VAL A 21 -29.73 -7.72 -10.95
N LYS A 22 -30.34 -7.15 -11.99
CA LYS A 22 -29.80 -7.18 -13.38
C LYS A 22 -29.37 -5.84 -13.98
N HIS A 23 -29.19 -4.81 -13.17
CA HIS A 23 -28.57 -3.56 -13.63
C HIS A 23 -27.76 -2.92 -12.51
N LYS A 24 -26.49 -3.33 -12.38
CA LYS A 24 -25.35 -2.45 -12.06
C LYS A 24 -24.00 -3.15 -11.84
N SER A 25 -23.85 -4.43 -12.17
CA SER A 25 -22.53 -4.92 -12.58
C SER A 25 -22.36 -4.58 -14.06
N LYS A 26 -22.05 -3.31 -14.35
CA LYS A 26 -21.24 -3.03 -15.54
C LYS A 26 -19.98 -3.85 -15.30
N ASP A 27 -19.78 -4.88 -16.11
CA ASP A 27 -18.47 -5.47 -16.30
C ASP A 27 -17.55 -4.31 -16.69
N ILE A 28 -16.89 -3.72 -15.70
CA ILE A 28 -15.65 -3.00 -15.94
C ILE A 28 -14.70 -4.13 -16.32
N ARG A 29 -14.66 -4.43 -17.62
CA ARG A 29 -13.53 -5.15 -18.18
C ARG A 29 -12.34 -4.26 -17.86
N TYR A 30 -11.60 -4.66 -16.83
CA TYR A 30 -10.31 -4.07 -16.52
C TYR A 30 -9.46 -4.30 -17.77
N ASN A 31 -9.28 -3.24 -18.55
CA ASN A 31 -8.33 -3.22 -19.63
C ASN A 31 -7.01 -2.76 -19.00
N PRO A 32 -6.03 -3.65 -18.75
CA PRO A 32 -4.78 -3.28 -18.08
C PRO A 32 -3.92 -2.32 -18.91
N GLU A 33 -4.27 -2.05 -20.17
CA GLU A 33 -3.45 -1.30 -21.12
C GLU A 33 -3.69 0.22 -21.14
N GLU A 34 -4.66 0.76 -20.40
CA GLU A 34 -5.00 2.21 -20.44
C GLU A 34 -5.19 2.85 -19.06
N VAL A 35 -4.40 2.44 -18.06
CA VAL A 35 -4.16 3.35 -16.93
C VAL A 35 -3.14 4.37 -17.44
N THR A 36 -3.61 5.47 -18.01
CA THR A 36 -2.77 6.65 -18.24
C THR A 36 -2.36 7.18 -16.88
N VAL A 37 -1.20 6.75 -16.41
CA VAL A 37 -0.57 7.30 -15.22
C VAL A 37 -0.32 8.78 -15.52
N THR A 38 -1.15 9.65 -14.95
CA THR A 38 -0.95 11.10 -15.09
C THR A 38 0.20 11.52 -14.18
N ASP A 39 0.93 12.56 -14.56
CA ASP A 39 2.01 13.12 -13.74
C ASP A 39 1.50 13.51 -12.33
N GLU A 40 0.24 13.96 -12.25
CA GLU A 40 -0.42 14.24 -10.97
C GLU A 40 -0.68 12.98 -10.13
N GLY A 41 -1.03 11.86 -10.78
CA GLY A 41 -1.19 10.57 -10.12
C GLY A 41 0.13 10.04 -9.55
N ILE A 42 1.22 10.16 -10.31
CA ILE A 42 2.58 9.81 -9.82
C ILE A 42 2.94 10.67 -8.62
N ARG A 43 2.71 11.98 -8.71
CA ARG A 43 3.01 12.90 -7.61
C ARG A 43 2.24 12.55 -6.34
N PHE A 44 0.96 12.21 -6.47
CA PHE A 44 0.16 11.80 -5.31
C PHE A 44 0.67 10.50 -4.68
N LEU A 45 1.01 9.50 -5.50
CA LEU A 45 1.61 8.25 -5.02
C LEU A 45 2.94 8.49 -4.29
N LYS A 46 3.80 9.34 -4.84
CA LYS A 46 5.08 9.74 -4.22
C LYS A 46 4.88 10.42 -2.88
N LEU A 47 3.87 11.29 -2.76
CA LEU A 47 3.57 11.99 -1.52
C LEU A 47 3.09 11.00 -0.44
N ALA A 48 2.15 10.12 -0.78
CA ALA A 48 1.66 9.10 0.16
C ALA A 48 2.80 8.18 0.63
N PHE A 49 3.63 7.71 -0.31
CA PHE A 49 4.81 6.90 0.01
C PHE A 49 5.80 7.65 0.92
N LYS A 50 6.01 8.95 0.68
CA LYS A 50 6.86 9.78 1.53
C LYS A 50 6.35 9.82 2.97
N GLU A 51 5.06 10.07 3.15
CA GLU A 51 4.41 10.12 4.46
C GLU A 51 4.56 8.78 5.20
N ASP A 52 4.31 7.66 4.52
CA ASP A 52 4.47 6.32 5.09
C ASP A 52 5.93 6.02 5.48
N LEU A 53 6.87 6.45 4.64
CA LEU A 53 8.31 6.27 4.87
C LEU A 53 8.81 7.12 6.06
N GLU A 54 8.35 8.37 6.16
CA GLU A 54 8.66 9.28 7.28
C GLU A 54 8.06 8.77 8.59
N GLU A 55 6.79 8.32 8.59
CA GLU A 55 6.16 7.74 9.78
C GLU A 55 6.93 6.50 10.26
N ARG A 56 7.32 5.63 9.34
CA ARG A 56 8.09 4.43 9.68
C ARG A 56 9.48 4.80 10.21
N LEU A 57 10.15 5.76 9.60
CA LEU A 57 11.43 6.26 10.09
C LEU A 57 11.29 6.79 11.52
N ASP A 58 10.30 7.62 11.80
CA ASP A 58 10.05 8.18 13.13
C ASP A 58 9.82 7.07 14.17
N LYS A 59 9.03 6.04 13.83
CA LYS A 59 8.85 4.87 14.70
C LYS A 59 10.17 4.16 15.00
N ARG A 60 11.01 3.95 13.99
CA ARG A 60 12.33 3.31 14.20
C ARG A 60 13.21 4.17 15.10
N LEU A 61 13.21 5.49 14.88
CA LEU A 61 14.01 6.44 15.65
C LEU A 61 13.61 6.55 17.14
N GLN A 62 12.43 6.05 17.53
CA GLN A 62 12.06 5.93 18.95
C GLN A 62 12.85 4.85 19.71
N SER A 63 13.45 3.89 19.00
CA SER A 63 14.12 2.72 19.59
C SER A 63 15.60 2.60 19.25
N GLN A 64 16.03 3.18 18.13
CA GLN A 64 17.40 3.14 17.64
C GLN A 64 17.80 4.47 17.01
N THR A 65 19.09 4.78 16.98
CA THR A 65 19.60 5.99 16.32
C THR A 65 19.64 5.83 14.80
N PHE A 66 19.72 6.94 14.08
CA PHE A 66 19.87 6.91 12.63
C PHE A 66 21.17 6.21 12.20
N ASP A 67 22.27 6.38 12.95
CA ASP A 67 23.54 5.72 12.65
C ASP A 67 23.48 4.20 12.85
N GLU A 68 22.73 3.71 13.84
CA GLU A 68 22.49 2.27 14.02
C GLU A 68 21.63 1.71 12.89
N LEU A 69 20.57 2.43 12.53
CA LEU A 69 19.63 2.06 11.47
C LEU A 69 20.33 1.98 10.10
N SER A 70 21.10 3.02 9.76
CA SER A 70 21.80 3.16 8.49
C SER A 70 23.21 2.57 8.50
N VAL A 71 23.69 2.02 9.62
CA VAL A 71 25.06 1.54 9.81
C VAL A 71 26.09 2.57 9.32
N GLY A 72 26.09 3.74 9.97
CA GLY A 72 26.99 4.86 9.66
C GLY A 72 26.66 5.61 8.36
N GLY A 73 25.38 5.81 8.07
CA GLY A 73 24.92 6.56 6.90
C GLY A 73 24.95 5.77 5.59
N SER A 74 24.87 4.44 5.62
CA SER A 74 24.70 3.64 4.41
C SER A 74 23.26 3.69 3.92
N ARG A 75 23.12 4.15 2.67
CA ARG A 75 21.84 4.24 1.96
C ARG A 75 21.11 2.90 1.88
N ILE A 76 21.79 1.86 1.43
CA ILE A 76 21.22 0.52 1.27
C ILE A 76 20.75 -0.03 2.63
N ARG A 77 21.51 0.24 3.71
CA ARG A 77 21.12 -0.20 5.05
C ARG A 77 19.88 0.52 5.56
N PHE A 78 19.75 1.81 5.26
CA PHE A 78 18.53 2.56 5.51
C PHE A 78 17.33 1.93 4.79
N ASP A 79 17.46 1.63 3.50
CA ASP A 79 16.36 1.06 2.71
C ASP A 79 15.90 -0.30 3.28
N MET A 80 16.87 -1.15 3.63
CA MET A 80 16.61 -2.44 4.27
C MET A 80 15.97 -2.29 5.65
N ALA A 81 16.47 -1.38 6.49
CA ALA A 81 15.99 -1.22 7.86
C ALA A 81 14.58 -0.61 7.93
N LEU A 82 14.17 0.15 6.92
CA LEU A 82 12.80 0.63 6.77
C LEU A 82 11.89 -0.35 5.99
N ALA A 83 12.43 -1.50 5.57
CA ALA A 83 11.71 -2.50 4.80
C ALA A 83 11.02 -1.88 3.57
N ILE A 84 11.77 -1.10 2.76
CA ILE A 84 11.19 -0.44 1.58
C ILE A 84 10.73 -1.47 0.57
N ASP A 85 11.59 -2.41 0.19
CA ASP A 85 11.28 -3.56 -0.66
C ASP A 85 11.24 -4.88 0.11
N GLY A 86 11.19 -4.78 1.44
CA GLY A 86 11.16 -5.89 2.38
C GLY A 86 12.33 -5.89 3.36
N TYR A 87 12.13 -6.56 4.50
CA TYR A 87 13.15 -6.70 5.53
C TYR A 87 13.94 -8.00 5.32
N PRO A 88 15.26 -7.95 5.05
CA PRO A 88 16.03 -9.15 4.68
C PRO A 88 16.58 -9.94 5.88
N PHE A 89 16.30 -9.51 7.11
CA PHE A 89 16.80 -10.15 8.33
C PHE A 89 15.68 -10.81 9.13
N GLU A 90 16.06 -11.62 10.11
CA GLU A 90 15.09 -12.16 11.07
C GLU A 90 14.53 -11.03 11.93
N LEU A 91 13.21 -11.03 12.12
CA LEU A 91 12.54 -10.04 12.96
C LEU A 91 12.96 -10.23 14.43
N PRO A 92 13.33 -9.14 15.13
CA PRO A 92 13.62 -9.23 16.56
C PRO A 92 12.41 -9.74 17.35
N GLU A 93 12.64 -10.48 18.43
CA GLU A 93 11.54 -10.97 19.27
C GLU A 93 10.70 -9.81 19.84
N GLY A 94 9.38 -9.96 19.80
CA GLY A 94 8.44 -8.99 20.38
C GLY A 94 8.14 -7.76 19.52
N VAL A 95 8.61 -7.72 18.27
CA VAL A 95 8.23 -6.67 17.32
C VAL A 95 6.92 -6.99 16.60
N ILE A 96 6.26 -5.95 16.08
CA ILE A 96 5.06 -6.06 15.25
C ILE A 96 5.50 -6.38 13.82
N GLU A 97 4.96 -7.45 13.23
CA GLU A 97 5.36 -7.94 11.90
C GLU A 97 4.96 -6.95 10.79
N GLU A 98 3.80 -6.31 10.96
CA GLU A 98 3.25 -5.31 10.04
C GLU A 98 4.18 -4.10 9.86
N ASP A 99 5.00 -3.76 10.85
CA ASP A 99 5.98 -2.66 10.76
C ASP A 99 7.15 -2.97 9.81
N TYR A 100 7.27 -4.22 9.36
CA TYR A 100 8.31 -4.70 8.45
C TYR A 100 7.75 -5.21 7.12
N GLU A 101 6.44 -5.06 6.89
CA GLU A 101 5.87 -5.31 5.58
C GLU A 101 6.47 -4.33 4.55
N PRO A 102 6.77 -4.80 3.32
CA PRO A 102 7.31 -3.96 2.26
C PRO A 102 6.40 -2.76 1.96
N LEU A 103 6.97 -1.55 1.92
CA LEU A 103 6.22 -0.36 1.45
C LEU A 103 6.00 -0.39 -0.05
N LEU A 104 6.96 -0.95 -0.78
CA LEU A 104 6.96 -1.12 -2.23
C LEU A 104 7.14 -2.59 -2.57
N THR A 105 6.61 -3.01 -3.71
CA THR A 105 7.03 -4.28 -4.30
C THR A 105 8.44 -4.14 -4.86
N THR A 106 9.15 -5.27 -4.98
CA THR A 106 10.50 -5.29 -5.56
C THR A 106 10.53 -4.69 -6.96
N GLU A 107 9.52 -4.95 -7.80
CA GLU A 107 9.46 -4.38 -9.15
C GLU A 107 9.34 -2.84 -9.14
N ILE A 108 8.55 -2.30 -8.22
CA ILE A 108 8.36 -0.86 -8.09
C ILE A 108 9.64 -0.21 -7.54
N TYR A 109 10.25 -0.81 -6.52
CA TYR A 109 11.53 -0.33 -5.99
C TYR A 109 12.61 -0.32 -7.07
N MET A 110 12.80 -1.43 -7.79
CA MET A 110 13.79 -1.54 -8.86
C MET A 110 13.51 -0.63 -10.07
N SER A 111 12.30 -0.11 -10.23
CA SER A 111 11.98 0.83 -11.31
C SER A 111 12.62 2.21 -11.13
N GLY A 112 13.08 2.54 -9.93
CA GLY A 112 13.60 3.87 -9.57
C GLY A 112 12.54 4.97 -9.49
N MET A 113 11.25 4.60 -9.58
CA MET A 113 10.15 5.55 -9.58
C MET A 113 10.13 6.43 -8.32
N PHE A 114 10.55 5.90 -7.17
CA PHE A 114 10.49 6.58 -5.87
C PHE A 114 11.87 7.02 -5.34
N ASP A 115 12.96 6.78 -6.07
CA ASP A 115 14.34 7.02 -5.58
C ASP A 115 14.55 8.46 -5.11
N ASP A 116 13.94 9.43 -5.79
CA ASP A 116 13.99 10.85 -5.42
C ASP A 116 13.37 11.12 -4.05
N VAL A 117 12.21 10.53 -3.77
CA VAL A 117 11.53 10.62 -2.47
C VAL A 117 12.35 9.95 -1.39
N ILE A 118 12.81 8.73 -1.66
CA ILE A 118 13.57 7.98 -0.67
C ILE A 118 14.87 8.75 -0.35
N ASP A 119 15.52 9.35 -1.36
CA ASP A 119 16.78 10.09 -1.20
C ASP A 119 16.57 11.37 -0.40
N GLU A 120 15.44 12.04 -0.61
CA GLU A 120 15.05 13.22 0.14
C GLU A 120 14.93 12.89 1.63
N VAL A 121 14.17 11.84 1.98
CA VAL A 121 13.97 11.41 3.37
C VAL A 121 15.31 10.99 4.00
N PHE A 122 16.12 10.21 3.29
CA PHE A 122 17.44 9.79 3.77
C PHE A 122 18.37 10.96 4.06
N LYS A 123 18.48 11.93 3.13
CA LYS A 123 19.34 13.10 3.31
C LYS A 123 18.85 14.00 4.44
N SER A 124 17.54 14.16 4.58
CA SER A 124 16.92 14.91 5.69
C SER A 124 17.27 14.28 7.05
N ALA A 125 17.15 12.96 7.15
CA ALA A 125 17.47 12.21 8.36
C ALA A 125 18.97 12.27 8.70
N LEU A 126 19.84 12.10 7.70
CA LEU A 126 21.29 12.20 7.86
C LEU A 126 21.71 13.61 8.33
N ALA A 127 21.12 14.66 7.77
CA ALA A 127 21.40 16.05 8.18
C ALA A 127 20.90 16.34 9.60
N SER A 128 19.78 15.72 10.01
CA SER A 128 19.23 15.86 11.36
C SER A 128 20.07 15.13 12.41
N ASN A 129 20.71 14.01 12.05
CA ASN A 129 21.60 13.27 12.94
C ASN A 129 22.96 13.97 13.19
N ALA A 130 23.35 14.89 12.30
CA ALA A 130 24.63 15.61 12.39
C ALA A 130 24.58 16.85 13.30
N ASN A 131 23.40 17.24 13.80
CA ASN A 131 23.20 18.39 14.70
C ASN A 131 22.93 17.95 16.13
#